data_AF-A0A2R4FIE4-F1
#
_entry.id   AF-A0A2R4FIE4-F1
#
_cell.length_a   1.000
_cell.length_b   1.000
_cell.length_c   1.000
_cell.angle_alpha   90.00
_cell.angle_beta   90.00
_cell.angle_gamma   90.00
#
_symmetry.space_group_name_H-M   'P 1'
#
loop_
_entity.id
_entity.type
_entity.pdbx_description
1 polymer ?
#
loop_
_entity_poly.entity_id
_entity_poly.type
_entity_poly.pdbx_seq_one_letter_code
_entity_poly.pdbx_strand_id
1 'polypeptide(L)'
;MRALLRWLFRREGRDGPSLRRLGSAYPYPYRSAAYRPLLPSQVRLRRFTPVGFGRRGVDPDEVTQFLDQVAGDLARAYAELAGVREQNARIKDALRRWQSRQVSAAHELARR
;
A
#
# COMPACT_ATOMS: atom_id res chain seq x y z
N MET A 1 7.49 -1.44 -32.29
CA MET A 1 7.22 -1.64 -30.84
C MET A 1 7.61 -0.42 -30.00
N ARG A 2 7.02 0.76 -30.25
CA ARG A 2 7.40 2.04 -29.57
C ARG A 2 6.25 2.75 -28.85
N ALA A 3 5.07 2.13 -28.76
CA ALA A 3 3.85 2.77 -28.24
C ALA A 3 3.47 2.40 -26.79
N LEU A 4 3.98 1.29 -26.23
CA LEU A 4 3.51 0.79 -24.92
C LEU A 4 4.23 1.37 -23.70
N LEU A 5 5.38 2.02 -23.87
CA LEU A 5 6.23 2.47 -22.75
C LEU A 5 6.05 3.96 -22.39
N ARG A 6 5.22 4.70 -23.14
CA ARG A 6 4.99 6.13 -22.91
C ARG A 6 3.95 6.39 -21.79
N TRP A 7 3.17 5.39 -21.41
CA TRP A 7 2.16 5.49 -20.35
C TRP A 7 2.78 5.48 -18.93
N LEU A 8 3.99 4.94 -18.76
CA LEU A 8 4.64 4.81 -17.44
C LEU A 8 5.50 6.01 -17.03
N PHE A 9 5.66 7.03 -17.88
CA PHE A 9 6.56 8.17 -17.61
C PHE A 9 5.88 9.55 -17.61
N ARG A 10 4.55 9.65 -17.76
CA ARG A 10 3.85 10.93 -17.56
C ARG A 10 3.57 11.14 -16.07
N ARG A 11 4.49 11.79 -15.38
CA ARG A 11 4.26 12.42 -14.07
C ARG A 11 4.37 13.92 -14.30
N GLU A 12 3.22 14.62 -14.29
CA GLU A 12 2.98 15.90 -13.58
C GLU A 12 1.53 16.33 -13.83
N GLY A 13 0.74 16.53 -12.76
CA GLY A 13 -0.57 17.21 -12.81
C GLY A 13 -1.81 16.35 -12.54
N ARG A 14 -2.03 16.01 -11.25
CA ARG A 14 -3.28 15.59 -10.58
C ARG A 14 -4.08 14.39 -11.15
N ASP A 15 -4.65 13.64 -10.21
CA ASP A 15 -5.67 12.59 -10.40
C ASP A 15 -5.16 11.25 -10.97
N GLY A 16 -4.40 10.53 -10.13
CA GLY A 16 -3.97 9.17 -10.41
C GLY A 16 -5.16 8.18 -10.47
N PRO A 17 -5.27 7.33 -11.51
CA PRO A 17 -6.38 6.40 -11.64
C PRO A 17 -6.27 5.29 -10.59
N SER A 18 -7.36 5.20 -9.85
CA SER A 18 -7.72 4.26 -8.82
C SER A 18 -7.34 2.80 -9.10
N LEU A 19 -6.87 2.13 -8.05
CA LEU A 19 -6.82 0.68 -7.85
C LEU A 19 -8.23 0.05 -7.91
N ARG A 20 -8.89 0.11 -9.08
CA ARG A 20 -10.17 -0.56 -9.36
C ARG A 20 -9.91 -1.84 -10.14
N ARG A 21 -9.29 -2.82 -9.51
CA ARG A 21 -9.46 -4.22 -9.89
C ARG A 21 -8.87 -5.11 -8.80
N LEU A 22 -9.65 -5.34 -7.75
CA LEU A 22 -9.63 -6.46 -6.79
C LEU A 22 -10.39 -5.98 -5.55
N GLY A 23 -11.61 -6.47 -5.34
CA GLY A 23 -12.38 -6.20 -4.13
C GLY A 23 -13.73 -5.54 -4.42
N SER A 24 -14.69 -6.33 -4.91
CA SER A 24 -16.10 -5.96 -4.79
C SER A 24 -16.90 -7.21 -4.42
N ALA A 25 -16.81 -7.57 -3.14
CA ALA A 25 -17.79 -8.44 -2.49
C ALA A 25 -18.36 -7.79 -1.20
N TYR A 26 -17.96 -6.57 -0.84
CA TYR A 26 -18.51 -5.87 0.33
C TYR A 26 -18.73 -4.36 0.08
N PRO A 27 -19.91 -3.81 0.40
CA PRO A 27 -20.35 -2.48 -0.04
C PRO A 27 -19.93 -1.35 0.90
N TYR A 28 -18.66 -1.26 1.30
CA TYR A 28 -18.18 -0.12 2.08
C TYR A 28 -17.09 0.67 1.32
N PRO A 29 -17.35 1.95 0.95
CA PRO A 29 -16.44 2.78 0.18
C PRO A 29 -15.29 3.30 1.06
N TYR A 30 -14.27 2.47 1.25
CA TYR A 30 -13.12 2.78 2.10
C TYR A 30 -11.94 3.34 1.30
N ARG A 31 -12.04 4.57 0.79
CA ARG A 31 -10.85 5.32 0.32
C ARG A 31 -11.12 6.81 0.18
N SER A 32 -11.52 7.46 1.27
CA SER A 32 -11.39 8.92 1.36
C SER A 32 -9.91 9.26 1.60
N ALA A 33 -9.38 10.30 0.94
CA ALA A 33 -8.01 10.76 1.10
C ALA A 33 -7.65 11.19 2.55
N ALA A 34 -8.66 11.29 3.43
CA ALA A 34 -8.53 11.53 4.86
C ALA A 34 -8.33 10.25 5.69
N TYR A 35 -8.46 9.06 5.10
CA TYR A 35 -8.29 7.81 5.81
C TYR A 35 -6.79 7.56 6.08
N ARG A 36 -6.37 7.83 7.32
CA ARG A 36 -5.06 7.41 7.82
C ARG A 36 -5.16 5.94 8.21
N PRO A 37 -4.39 5.04 7.56
CA PRO A 37 -4.38 3.64 7.93
C PRO A 37 -3.98 3.48 9.39
N LEU A 38 -4.74 2.68 10.13
CA LEU A 38 -4.40 2.29 11.50
C LEU A 38 -3.00 1.66 11.51
N LEU A 39 -2.16 2.10 12.44
CA LEU A 39 -0.84 1.51 12.68
C LEU A 39 -0.96 0.38 13.71
N PRO A 40 -0.15 -0.68 13.60
CA PRO A 40 -0.12 -1.75 14.60
C PRO A 40 0.10 -1.24 16.03
N SER A 41 0.92 -0.20 16.21
CA SER A 41 1.14 0.42 17.52
C SER A 41 -0.10 1.13 18.05
N GLN A 42 -0.89 1.77 17.17
CA GLN A 42 -2.14 2.42 17.56
C GLN A 42 -3.21 1.43 18.00
N VAL A 43 -3.22 0.23 17.41
CA VAL A 43 -4.12 -0.86 17.82
C VAL A 43 -3.76 -1.35 19.22
N ARG A 44 -2.47 -1.62 19.49
CA ARG A 44 -1.99 -2.06 20.83
C ARG A 44 -2.28 -1.04 21.93
N LEU A 45 -2.13 0.24 21.62
CA LEU A 45 -2.30 1.32 22.59
C LEU A 45 -3.75 1.82 22.70
N ARG A 46 -4.71 1.18 22.01
CA ARG A 46 -6.10 1.62 22.01
C ARG A 46 -6.72 1.34 23.38
N ARG A 47 -7.11 2.40 24.08
CA ARG A 47 -7.89 2.31 25.31
C ARG A 47 -9.38 2.46 25.01
N PHE A 48 -10.19 1.61 25.61
CA PHE A 48 -11.64 1.72 25.59
C PHE A 48 -12.14 2.27 26.92
N THR A 49 -13.18 3.09 26.87
CA THR A 49 -13.84 3.58 28.07
C THR A 49 -14.58 2.41 28.74
N PRO A 50 -14.44 2.21 30.06
CA PRO A 50 -15.23 1.22 30.78
C PRO A 50 -16.72 1.46 30.61
N VAL A 51 -17.51 0.40 30.61
CA VAL A 51 -18.98 0.54 30.61
C VAL A 51 -19.44 1.16 31.93
N GLY A 52 -20.46 2.02 31.86
CA GLY A 52 -21.04 2.67 33.03
C GLY A 52 -21.70 1.68 34.01
N PHE A 53 -21.92 2.15 35.23
CA PHE A 53 -22.50 1.36 36.33
C PHE A 53 -23.80 0.65 35.93
N GLY A 54 -23.93 -0.64 36.26
CA GLY A 54 -25.12 -1.45 35.96
C GLY A 54 -25.14 -2.09 34.56
N ARG A 55 -24.10 -1.91 33.73
CA ARG A 55 -23.99 -2.56 32.41
C ARG A 55 -22.88 -3.60 32.41
N ARG A 56 -23.06 -4.71 31.69
CA ARG A 56 -21.99 -5.70 31.44
C ARG A 56 -21.19 -5.29 30.22
N GLY A 57 -19.87 -5.25 30.36
CA GLY A 57 -18.91 -5.03 29.28
C GLY A 57 -18.22 -6.32 28.88
N VAL A 58 -17.45 -6.27 27.79
CA VAL A 58 -16.53 -7.36 27.41
C VAL A 58 -15.38 -7.41 28.41
N ASP A 59 -14.83 -8.59 28.64
CA ASP A 59 -13.63 -8.76 29.46
C ASP A 59 -12.46 -7.94 28.88
N PRO A 60 -11.88 -7.00 29.65
CA PRO A 60 -10.73 -6.21 29.23
C PRO A 60 -9.52 -7.05 28.79
N ASP A 61 -9.32 -8.23 29.38
CA ASP A 61 -8.17 -9.09 29.07
C ASP A 61 -8.36 -9.78 27.71
N GLU A 62 -9.58 -10.26 27.42
CA GLU A 62 -9.95 -10.81 26.11
C GLU A 62 -9.80 -9.76 25.00
N VAL A 63 -10.24 -8.51 25.27
CA VAL A 63 -10.08 -7.40 24.33
C VAL A 63 -8.61 -7.12 24.07
N THR A 64 -7.77 -7.08 25.11
CA THR A 64 -6.33 -6.85 24.97
C THR A 64 -5.68 -7.93 24.11
N GLN A 65 -5.96 -9.21 24.40
CA GLN A 65 -5.41 -10.33 23.64
C GLN A 65 -5.83 -10.28 22.16
N PHE A 66 -7.09 -9.97 21.89
CA PHE A 66 -7.58 -9.83 20.51
C PHE A 66 -6.89 -8.66 19.78
N LEU A 67 -6.73 -7.51 20.44
CA LEU A 67 -6.03 -6.36 19.87
C LEU A 67 -4.56 -6.67 19.56
N ASP A 68 -3.88 -7.44 20.41
CA ASP A 68 -2.50 -7.86 20.16
C ASP A 68 -2.39 -8.76 18.93
N GLN A 69 -3.33 -9.70 18.76
CA GLN A 69 -3.41 -10.54 17.57
C GLN A 69 -3.65 -9.70 16.30
N VAL A 70 -4.64 -8.81 16.33
CA VAL A 70 -4.96 -7.90 15.22
C VAL A 70 -3.76 -7.02 14.87
N ALA A 71 -3.07 -6.48 15.87
CA ALA A 71 -1.89 -5.68 15.66
C ALA A 71 -0.71 -6.50 15.08
N GLY A 72 -0.59 -7.77 15.46
CA GLY A 72 0.36 -8.71 14.87
C GLY A 72 0.10 -8.94 13.39
N ASP A 73 -1.14 -9.26 13.03
CA ASP A 73 -1.53 -9.53 11.66
C ASP A 73 -1.43 -8.28 10.77
N LEU A 74 -1.79 -7.11 11.29
CA LEU A 74 -1.63 -5.84 10.60
C LEU A 74 -0.14 -5.52 10.34
N ALA A 75 0.74 -5.84 11.29
CA ALA A 75 2.17 -5.66 11.11
C ALA A 75 2.72 -6.57 10.00
N ARG A 76 2.28 -7.84 9.95
CA ARG A 76 2.64 -8.78 8.87
C ARG A 76 2.16 -8.28 7.51
N ALA A 77 0.91 -7.88 7.39
CA ALA A 77 0.35 -7.37 6.15
C ALA A 77 1.11 -6.13 5.62
N TYR A 78 1.52 -5.22 6.50
CA TYR A 78 2.33 -4.07 6.09
C TYR A 78 3.76 -4.43 5.71
N ALA A 79 4.38 -5.42 6.38
CA ALA A 79 5.69 -5.92 5.99
C ALA A 79 5.66 -6.56 4.59
N GLU A 80 4.64 -7.37 4.30
CA GLU A 80 4.44 -7.96 2.97
C GLU A 80 4.21 -6.89 1.91
N LEU A 81 3.37 -5.88 2.19
CA LEU A 81 3.15 -4.76 1.28
C LEU A 81 4.43 -3.97 1.01
N ALA A 82 5.27 -3.77 2.02
CA ALA A 82 6.58 -3.13 1.86
C ALA A 82 7.49 -3.96 0.94
N GLY A 83 7.54 -5.28 1.15
CA GLY A 83 8.29 -6.21 0.28
C GLY A 83 7.82 -6.16 -1.17
N VAL A 84 6.51 -6.19 -1.42
CA VAL A 84 5.94 -6.09 -2.79
C VAL A 84 6.29 -4.75 -3.43
N ARG A 85 6.24 -3.63 -2.67
CA ARG A 85 6.61 -2.31 -3.18
C ARG A 85 8.09 -2.23 -3.54
N GLU A 86 8.94 -2.81 -2.72
CA GLU A 86 10.38 -2.87 -2.97
C GLU A 86 10.69 -3.69 -4.22
N GLN A 87 10.10 -4.89 -4.36
CA GLN A 87 10.25 -5.71 -5.57
C GLN A 87 9.82 -4.94 -6.83
N ASN A 88 8.69 -4.25 -6.77
CA ASN A 88 8.21 -3.41 -7.87
C ASN A 88 9.18 -2.26 -8.19
N ALA A 89 9.77 -1.63 -7.18
CA ALA A 89 10.78 -0.60 -7.39
C ALA A 89 12.02 -1.17 -8.10
N ARG A 90 12.54 -2.30 -7.63
CA ARG A 90 13.69 -3.00 -8.25
C ARG A 90 13.42 -3.36 -9.71
N ILE A 91 12.25 -3.90 -10.03
CA ILE A 91 11.83 -4.24 -11.40
C ILE A 91 11.80 -2.97 -12.28
N LYS A 92 11.18 -1.89 -11.79
CA LYS A 92 11.10 -0.62 -12.52
C LYS A 92 12.47 -0.02 -12.77
N ASP A 93 13.37 -0.11 -11.81
CA ASP A 93 14.73 0.40 -11.96
C ASP A 93 15.55 -0.43 -12.96
N ALA A 94 15.42 -1.75 -12.93
CA ALA A 94 16.03 -2.62 -13.92
C ALA A 94 15.54 -2.31 -15.34
N LEU A 95 14.23 -2.12 -15.50
CA LEU A 95 13.63 -1.72 -16.78
C LEU A 95 14.15 -0.36 -17.24
N ARG A 96 14.19 0.64 -16.36
CA ARG A 96 14.72 1.97 -16.67
C ARG A 96 16.17 1.92 -17.14
N ARG A 97 17.03 1.18 -16.42
CA ARG A 97 18.45 1.01 -16.79
C ARG A 97 18.60 0.33 -18.16
N TRP A 98 17.80 -0.70 -18.42
CA TRP A 98 17.80 -1.37 -19.72
C TRP A 98 17.36 -0.41 -20.85
N GLN A 99 16.30 0.38 -20.64
CA GLN A 99 15.84 1.37 -21.62
C GLN A 99 16.90 2.43 -21.91
N SER A 100 17.58 2.95 -20.87
CA SER A 100 18.65 3.94 -21.06
C SER A 100 19.78 3.39 -21.94
N ARG A 101 20.23 2.15 -21.70
CA ARG A 101 21.27 1.51 -22.53
C ARG A 101 20.83 1.35 -23.99
N GLN A 102 19.57 0.97 -24.22
CA GLN A 102 19.02 0.83 -25.57
C GLN A 102 18.95 2.16 -26.32
N VAL A 103 18.56 3.25 -25.64
CA VAL A 103 18.53 4.59 -26.24
C VAL A 103 19.94 5.09 -26.57
N SER A 104 20.91 4.89 -25.66
CA SER A 104 22.31 5.24 -25.92
C SER A 104 22.88 4.50 -27.12
N ALA A 105 22.68 3.18 -27.21
CA ALA A 105 23.13 2.38 -28.34
C ALA A 105 22.50 2.83 -29.67
N ALA A 106 21.19 3.13 -29.67
CA ALA A 106 20.51 3.65 -30.86
C ALA A 106 21.06 5.03 -31.29
N HIS A 107 21.40 5.90 -30.35
CA HIS A 107 21.98 7.22 -30.62
C HIS A 107 23.43 7.15 -31.14
N GLU A 108 24.20 6.15 -30.71
CA GLU A 108 25.55 5.90 -31.24
C GLU A 108 25.52 5.38 -32.67
N LEU A 109 24.58 4.48 -32.99
CA LEU A 109 24.40 3.98 -34.35
C LEU A 109 23.91 5.05 -35.33
N ALA A 110 23.10 6.02 -34.86
CA ALA A 110 22.61 7.12 -35.69
C ALA A 110 23.65 8.24 -35.94
N ARG A 111 24.78 8.23 -35.21
CA ARG A 111 25.88 9.20 -35.39
C ARG A 111 27.03 8.68 -36.25
N ARG A 112 26.95 7.43 -36.70
CA ARG A 112 27.87 6.81 -37.67
C ARG A 112 27.20 6.79 -39.04
#